data_AF-B3QN01-F1
#
_entry.id   AF-B3QN01-F1
#
_cell.length_a   1.000
_cell.length_b   1.000
_cell.length_c   1.000
_cell.angle_alpha   90.00
_cell.angle_beta   90.00
_cell.angle_gamma   90.00
#
_symmetry.space_group_name_H-M   'P 1'
#
loop_
_entity.id
_entity.type
_entity.pdbx_description
1 polymer ?
#
loop_
_entity_poly.entity_id
_entity_poly.type
_entity_poly.pdbx_seq_one_letter_code
_entity_poly.pdbx_strand_id
1 'polypeptide(L)'
;MIPENNYYPLFEVNQVLSASHLNTLHDRLDEQNRLTRATLHGIGIVCGLEISVSKSGGNATIAISKGYGVTSEGYAVIIGDEGFQADRCRKLTIEDDYTPLLVDEDEEAELLELLDSDHELYDDDDSSTIDATSLSGMAVLLYVERLETSLKTCTPSSCEDQGTTVTERVRKLLVPTSFLDSLHEQTSKEIETEGDFFPDRATRLNLPDIDMPRFDVPATELTDTESILQAYKTILVDQSLFKRIAEALEQARDAFSPLLTDSGSAFTKRLERLERIAEEFMKPSPATKAVSFQYYYGFLNDLIDAYNEFRWKALELTELCTPPSQLFPRHLELGELDVASGSKPSEKAGALAYRHTFRPSPALGELKVTSREVQSLFDRLQAMIDRFDLPEPEQTKGPEKQIQITPGRTAEVPLSQRPIPCYYSVNSTLLDVWDFAKTDAGRASLNRGYGVSGDDPLALSFDKSGFFRIEGHLGHEWSKTLDALKKKIADYRLPFDVLVVKTETPPDDATEEERLGYLQEFVKNIQESCTAQAFSPAVPSSWFATAHRALFLQATLSTRC
;
A
#
# COMPACT_ATOMS: atom_id res chain seq x y z
N MET A 1 -17.50 -11.82 -16.89
CA MET A 1 -18.69 -11.72 -17.77
C MET A 1 -18.74 -12.92 -18.71
N ILE A 2 -19.88 -13.63 -18.77
CA ILE A 2 -20.11 -14.76 -19.67
C ILE A 2 -20.89 -14.23 -20.88
N PRO A 3 -20.54 -14.58 -22.13
CA PRO A 3 -21.33 -14.16 -23.28
C PRO A 3 -22.76 -14.74 -23.21
N GLU A 4 -23.76 -13.90 -23.43
CA GLU A 4 -25.17 -14.27 -23.47
C GLU A 4 -25.59 -14.65 -24.91
N ASN A 5 -25.02 -13.95 -25.91
CA ASN A 5 -25.30 -14.20 -27.32
C ASN A 5 -24.38 -15.29 -27.88
N ASN A 6 -24.69 -16.57 -27.65
CA ASN A 6 -23.79 -17.68 -28.08
C ASN A 6 -24.11 -18.29 -29.46
N TYR A 7 -25.05 -17.74 -30.21
CA TYR A 7 -25.42 -18.19 -31.56
C TYR A 7 -25.47 -17.01 -32.52
N TYR A 8 -25.21 -17.28 -33.79
CA TYR A 8 -25.27 -16.28 -34.86
C TYR A 8 -25.79 -16.93 -36.15
N PRO A 9 -26.46 -16.17 -37.03
CA PRO A 9 -26.95 -16.71 -38.29
C PRO A 9 -25.80 -17.07 -39.23
N LEU A 10 -25.91 -18.23 -39.89
CA LEU A 10 -25.07 -18.60 -41.03
C LEU A 10 -25.92 -18.45 -42.31
N PHE A 11 -25.52 -17.53 -43.18
CA PHE A 11 -26.33 -17.19 -44.36
C PHE A 11 -26.15 -18.19 -45.50
N GLU A 12 -27.27 -18.64 -46.08
CA GLU A 12 -27.30 -19.56 -47.23
C GLU A 12 -27.67 -18.86 -48.55
N VAL A 13 -27.28 -19.47 -49.66
CA VAL A 13 -27.62 -18.96 -51.00
C VAL A 13 -29.14 -18.95 -51.17
N ASN A 14 -29.67 -17.82 -51.65
CA ASN A 14 -31.10 -17.57 -51.83
C ASN A 14 -31.94 -17.53 -50.53
N GLN A 15 -31.31 -17.40 -49.36
CA GLN A 15 -32.03 -17.19 -48.10
C GLN A 15 -32.72 -15.81 -48.07
N VAL A 16 -33.95 -15.77 -47.56
CA VAL A 16 -34.64 -14.51 -47.27
C VAL A 16 -34.14 -13.96 -45.92
N LEU A 17 -33.61 -12.74 -45.92
CA LEU A 17 -33.13 -12.07 -44.70
C LEU A 17 -34.30 -11.56 -43.85
N SER A 18 -34.16 -11.67 -42.53
CA SER A 18 -35.13 -11.18 -41.54
C SER A 18 -34.47 -10.19 -40.59
N ALA A 19 -35.26 -9.33 -39.95
CA ALA A 19 -34.76 -8.43 -38.91
C ALA A 19 -34.12 -9.20 -37.75
N SER A 20 -34.66 -10.37 -37.38
CA SER A 20 -34.06 -11.23 -36.35
C SER A 20 -32.65 -11.68 -36.73
N HIS A 21 -32.38 -12.06 -37.99
CA HIS A 21 -31.02 -12.42 -38.39
C HIS A 21 -30.04 -11.25 -38.21
N LEU A 22 -30.43 -10.05 -38.63
CA LEU A 22 -29.56 -8.88 -38.54
C LEU A 22 -29.35 -8.41 -37.10
N ASN A 23 -30.41 -8.39 -36.30
CA ASN A 23 -30.33 -8.00 -34.89
C ASN A 23 -29.50 -9.01 -34.09
N THR A 24 -29.72 -10.32 -34.25
CA THR A 24 -28.88 -11.34 -33.58
C THR A 24 -27.41 -11.23 -34.00
N LEU A 25 -27.12 -10.94 -35.29
CA LEU A 25 -25.76 -10.71 -35.73
C LEU A 25 -25.16 -9.45 -35.08
N HIS A 26 -25.92 -8.35 -35.04
CA HIS A 26 -25.52 -7.11 -34.39
C HIS A 26 -25.23 -7.33 -32.91
N ASP A 27 -26.18 -7.88 -32.16
CA ASP A 27 -26.08 -8.08 -30.71
C ASP A 27 -24.89 -8.96 -30.36
N ARG A 28 -24.65 -10.00 -31.19
CA ARG A 28 -23.45 -10.83 -31.05
C ARG A 28 -22.17 -10.03 -31.26
N LEU A 29 -22.06 -9.25 -32.33
CA LEU A 29 -20.84 -8.49 -32.62
C LEU A 29 -20.60 -7.39 -31.59
N ASP A 30 -21.65 -6.69 -31.16
CA ASP A 30 -21.58 -5.66 -30.12
C ASP A 30 -21.12 -6.26 -28.78
N GLU A 31 -21.76 -7.35 -28.33
CA GLU A 31 -21.37 -8.03 -27.09
C GLU A 31 -19.91 -8.47 -27.12
N GLN A 32 -19.42 -9.05 -28.22
CA GLN A 32 -18.00 -9.44 -28.29
C GLN A 32 -17.04 -8.24 -28.24
N ASN A 33 -17.41 -7.13 -28.86
CA ASN A 33 -16.60 -5.91 -28.80
C ASN A 33 -16.56 -5.36 -27.37
N ARG A 34 -17.72 -5.33 -26.69
CA ARG A 34 -17.85 -4.92 -25.29
C ARG A 34 -17.06 -5.82 -24.35
N LEU A 35 -17.21 -7.14 -24.49
CA LEU A 35 -16.40 -8.13 -23.77
C LEU A 35 -14.91 -7.91 -24.01
N THR A 36 -14.49 -7.70 -25.26
CA THR A 36 -13.08 -7.44 -25.58
C THR A 36 -12.55 -6.19 -24.85
N ARG A 37 -13.32 -5.11 -24.76
CA ARG A 37 -12.91 -3.91 -23.98
C ARG A 37 -12.81 -4.25 -22.49
N ALA A 38 -13.88 -4.73 -21.88
CA ALA A 38 -13.94 -4.93 -20.44
C ALA A 38 -13.03 -6.06 -19.92
N THR A 39 -12.91 -7.18 -20.64
CA THR A 39 -12.21 -8.38 -20.14
C THR A 39 -10.76 -8.48 -20.60
N LEU A 40 -10.45 -8.06 -21.82
CA LEU A 40 -9.08 -8.14 -22.36
C LEU A 40 -8.24 -6.90 -22.02
N HIS A 41 -8.85 -5.72 -21.95
CA HIS A 41 -8.14 -4.48 -21.62
C HIS A 41 -8.34 -4.11 -20.15
N GLY A 42 -9.59 -4.01 -19.71
CA GLY A 42 -9.92 -3.62 -18.34
C GLY A 42 -11.11 -2.66 -18.29
N ILE A 43 -11.44 -2.21 -17.09
CA ILE A 43 -12.60 -1.35 -16.80
C ILE A 43 -12.17 -0.12 -16.00
N GLY A 44 -13.01 0.91 -15.96
CA GLY A 44 -12.73 2.19 -15.32
C GLY A 44 -12.18 3.24 -16.29
N ILE A 45 -11.71 4.35 -15.73
CA ILE A 45 -11.18 5.50 -16.47
C ILE A 45 -9.76 5.20 -16.95
N VAL A 46 -9.57 5.07 -18.27
CA VAL A 46 -8.27 4.76 -18.89
C VAL A 46 -7.35 5.98 -18.90
N CYS A 47 -7.89 7.15 -19.26
CA CYS A 47 -7.16 8.41 -19.24
C CYS A 47 -8.11 9.62 -19.21
N GLY A 48 -7.65 10.74 -18.65
CA GLY A 48 -8.39 11.99 -18.62
C GLY A 48 -9.66 11.90 -17.77
N LEU A 49 -10.76 12.49 -18.24
CA LEU A 49 -12.02 12.59 -17.48
C LEU A 49 -11.79 13.22 -16.09
N GLU A 50 -10.91 14.22 -16.05
CA GLU A 50 -10.58 14.98 -14.85
C GLU A 50 -11.63 16.06 -14.66
N ILE A 51 -12.21 16.12 -13.46
CA ILE A 51 -13.18 17.14 -13.09
C ILE A 51 -12.44 18.40 -12.61
N SER A 52 -13.03 19.57 -12.77
CA SER A 52 -12.52 20.80 -12.15
C SER A 52 -13.65 21.79 -11.94
N VAL A 53 -13.57 22.59 -10.87
CA VAL A 53 -14.62 23.55 -10.51
C VAL A 53 -14.03 24.94 -10.47
N SER A 54 -14.68 25.86 -11.16
CA SER A 54 -14.44 27.30 -11.01
C SER A 54 -15.67 27.96 -10.40
N LYS A 55 -15.48 28.91 -9.48
CA LYS A 55 -16.56 29.57 -8.73
C LYS A 55 -16.52 31.06 -9.01
N SER A 56 -17.64 31.66 -9.38
CA SER A 56 -17.75 33.09 -9.67
C SER A 56 -19.17 33.60 -9.35
N GLY A 57 -19.26 34.70 -8.59
CA GLY A 57 -20.54 35.36 -8.32
C GLY A 57 -21.59 34.52 -7.58
N GLY A 58 -21.17 33.51 -6.80
CA GLY A 58 -22.08 32.56 -6.13
C GLY A 58 -22.42 31.31 -6.95
N ASN A 59 -22.09 31.31 -8.24
CA ASN A 59 -22.31 30.18 -9.13
C ASN A 59 -21.02 29.40 -9.36
N ALA A 60 -21.15 28.17 -9.85
CA ALA A 60 -20.04 27.32 -10.23
C ALA A 60 -20.13 26.91 -11.70
N THR A 61 -18.95 26.72 -12.32
CA THR A 61 -18.79 26.04 -13.60
C THR A 61 -17.98 24.79 -13.36
N ILE A 62 -18.55 23.64 -13.75
CA ILE A 62 -17.92 22.32 -13.67
C ILE A 62 -17.37 21.97 -15.04
N ALA A 63 -16.09 21.63 -15.12
CA ALA A 63 -15.45 21.19 -16.35
C ALA A 63 -14.97 19.74 -16.24
N ILE A 64 -15.14 18.98 -17.32
CA ILE A 64 -14.63 17.62 -17.48
C ILE A 64 -13.64 17.62 -18.64
N SER A 65 -12.41 17.18 -18.38
CA SER A 65 -11.39 17.10 -19.41
C SER A 65 -11.69 15.99 -20.42
N LYS A 66 -11.10 16.10 -21.62
CA LYS A 66 -11.12 15.02 -22.61
C LYS A 66 -10.61 13.72 -22.01
N GLY A 67 -11.17 12.60 -22.43
CA GLY A 67 -10.76 11.32 -21.87
C GLY A 67 -11.59 10.15 -22.37
N TYR A 68 -11.18 8.97 -21.92
CA TYR A 68 -11.74 7.70 -22.30
C TYR A 68 -11.86 6.78 -21.08
N GLY A 69 -13.00 6.12 -20.95
CA GLY A 69 -13.23 5.10 -19.95
C GLY A 69 -14.05 3.93 -20.50
N VAL A 70 -14.02 2.82 -19.76
CA VAL A 70 -14.74 1.59 -20.11
C VAL A 70 -15.58 1.18 -18.91
N THR A 71 -16.89 1.00 -19.10
CA THR A 71 -17.79 0.54 -18.03
C THR A 71 -17.57 -0.95 -17.72
N SER A 72 -18.10 -1.48 -16.62
CA SER A 72 -17.97 -2.91 -16.31
C SER A 72 -18.61 -3.82 -17.35
N GLU A 73 -19.57 -3.29 -18.09
CA GLU A 73 -20.24 -3.94 -19.19
C GLU A 73 -19.61 -3.64 -20.57
N GLY A 74 -18.49 -2.90 -20.62
CA GLY A 74 -17.69 -2.69 -21.83
C GLY A 74 -18.16 -1.56 -22.75
N TYR A 75 -19.06 -0.69 -22.29
CA TYR A 75 -19.41 0.53 -23.01
C TYR A 75 -18.26 1.54 -22.95
N ALA A 76 -18.00 2.20 -24.06
CA ALA A 76 -17.01 3.26 -24.14
C ALA A 76 -17.63 4.58 -23.68
N VAL A 77 -16.97 5.25 -22.74
CA VAL A 77 -17.35 6.59 -22.28
C VAL A 77 -16.28 7.57 -22.76
N ILE A 78 -16.69 8.52 -23.62
CA ILE A 78 -15.75 9.40 -24.31
C ILE A 78 -16.18 10.86 -24.12
N ILE A 79 -15.23 11.68 -23.68
CA ILE A 79 -15.32 13.15 -23.76
C ILE A 79 -14.29 13.60 -24.81
N GLY A 80 -14.77 14.31 -25.83
CA GLY A 80 -13.97 14.74 -26.99
C GLY A 80 -12.90 15.77 -26.66
N ASP A 81 -12.13 16.17 -27.67
CA ASP A 81 -10.93 17.01 -27.50
C ASP A 81 -11.19 18.37 -26.83
N GLU A 82 -12.38 18.96 -27.04
CA GLU A 82 -12.79 20.24 -26.44
C GLU A 82 -13.14 20.12 -24.94
N GLY A 83 -13.25 18.89 -24.41
CA GLY A 83 -13.76 18.67 -23.06
C GLY A 83 -15.27 18.88 -22.96
N PHE A 84 -15.73 19.18 -21.75
CA PHE A 84 -17.11 19.56 -21.44
C PHE A 84 -17.10 20.62 -20.34
N GLN A 85 -17.94 21.65 -20.45
CA GLN A 85 -18.12 22.66 -19.42
C GLN A 85 -19.60 22.87 -19.18
N ALA A 86 -20.01 22.92 -17.91
CA ALA A 86 -21.39 23.17 -17.51
C ALA A 86 -21.46 24.26 -16.46
N ASP A 87 -22.35 25.23 -16.69
CA ASP A 87 -22.73 26.29 -15.76
C ASP A 87 -24.20 26.19 -15.31
N ARG A 88 -24.96 25.28 -15.92
CA ARG A 88 -26.36 24.98 -15.62
C ARG A 88 -26.59 23.50 -15.39
N CYS A 89 -27.68 23.21 -14.69
CA CYS A 89 -28.18 21.86 -14.50
C CYS A 89 -29.70 21.80 -14.58
N ARG A 90 -30.25 20.59 -14.73
CA ARG A 90 -31.69 20.31 -14.59
C ARG A 90 -31.90 18.94 -13.98
N LYS A 91 -33.10 18.70 -13.43
CA LYS A 91 -33.47 17.36 -12.96
C LYS A 91 -33.54 16.38 -14.14
N LEU A 92 -32.97 15.20 -13.98
CA LEU A 92 -33.03 14.11 -14.96
C LEU A 92 -33.94 12.99 -14.46
N THR A 93 -34.81 12.51 -15.34
CA THR A 93 -35.51 11.23 -15.17
C THR A 93 -34.86 10.20 -16.07
N ILE A 94 -34.58 9.02 -15.53
CA ILE A 94 -34.02 7.90 -16.30
C ILE A 94 -35.14 7.25 -17.11
N GLU A 95 -35.02 7.29 -18.44
CA GLU A 95 -36.07 6.84 -19.38
C GLU A 95 -35.85 5.43 -19.94
N ASP A 96 -34.68 4.82 -19.71
CA ASP A 96 -34.26 3.53 -20.26
C ASP A 96 -34.10 2.42 -19.20
N ASP A 97 -34.84 2.56 -18.09
CA ASP A 97 -34.95 1.57 -17.01
C ASP A 97 -33.61 1.11 -16.43
N TYR A 98 -32.58 1.96 -16.45
CA TYR A 98 -31.27 1.63 -15.90
C TYR A 98 -31.31 1.58 -14.37
N THR A 99 -31.56 0.39 -13.84
CA THR A 99 -31.79 0.11 -12.41
C THR A 99 -30.81 0.79 -11.46
N PRO A 100 -29.48 0.81 -11.70
CA PRO A 100 -28.52 1.48 -10.81
C PRO A 100 -28.74 2.99 -10.61
N LEU A 101 -29.46 3.66 -11.53
CA LEU A 101 -29.79 5.08 -11.43
C LEU A 101 -31.30 5.33 -11.28
N LEU A 102 -32.10 4.29 -11.07
CA LEU A 102 -33.50 4.46 -10.71
C LEU A 102 -33.58 4.88 -9.25
N VAL A 103 -34.02 6.11 -9.02
CA VAL A 103 -34.30 6.63 -7.68
C VAL A 103 -35.75 6.30 -7.34
N ASP A 104 -36.00 5.71 -6.17
CA ASP A 104 -37.36 5.46 -5.69
C ASP A 104 -38.12 6.79 -5.52
N GLU A 105 -39.42 6.82 -5.82
CA GLU A 105 -40.24 8.03 -5.68
C GLU A 105 -40.28 8.59 -4.24
N ASP A 106 -39.95 7.75 -3.26
CA ASP A 106 -39.87 8.06 -1.83
C ASP A 106 -38.47 8.55 -1.37
N GLU A 107 -37.44 8.47 -2.23
CA GLU A 107 -36.08 8.94 -1.95
C GLU A 107 -35.86 10.36 -2.49
N GLU A 108 -35.33 11.25 -1.64
CA GLU A 108 -35.05 12.67 -1.98
C GLU A 108 -33.81 12.86 -2.91
N ALA A 109 -33.23 11.79 -3.45
CA ALA A 109 -32.00 11.88 -4.24
C ALA A 109 -32.28 12.44 -5.64
N GLU A 110 -32.03 13.74 -5.84
CA GLU A 110 -32.19 14.35 -7.16
C GLU A 110 -30.95 14.15 -8.04
N LEU A 111 -31.10 13.39 -9.13
CA LEU A 111 -30.10 13.31 -10.19
C LEU A 111 -30.18 14.56 -11.06
N LEU A 112 -29.08 15.31 -11.14
CA LEU A 112 -29.02 16.54 -11.92
C LEU A 112 -28.17 16.32 -13.18
N GLU A 113 -28.76 16.54 -14.36
CA GLU A 113 -28.01 16.59 -15.62
C GLU A 113 -27.27 17.92 -15.73
N LEU A 114 -25.96 17.87 -15.97
CA LEU A 114 -25.11 19.01 -16.29
C LEU A 114 -25.31 19.43 -17.75
N LEU A 115 -25.51 20.71 -17.97
CA LEU A 115 -25.87 21.31 -19.26
C LEU A 115 -24.74 22.21 -19.76
N ASP A 116 -24.42 22.10 -21.05
CA ASP A 116 -23.34 22.85 -21.70
C ASP A 116 -23.73 24.32 -21.91
N SER A 117 -22.76 25.23 -21.79
CA SER A 117 -22.93 26.65 -22.13
C SER A 117 -23.21 26.91 -23.62
N ASP A 118 -22.79 26.02 -24.53
CA ASP A 118 -22.84 26.23 -25.99
C ASP A 118 -24.06 25.60 -26.71
N HIS A 119 -24.93 24.87 -26.00
CA HIS A 119 -26.13 24.30 -26.62
C HIS A 119 -27.25 25.35 -26.70
N GLU A 120 -27.48 25.92 -27.89
CA GLU A 120 -28.53 26.89 -28.25
C GLU A 120 -29.99 26.35 -28.10
N LEU A 121 -30.24 25.32 -27.29
CA LEU A 121 -31.54 24.64 -27.13
C LEU A 121 -32.02 24.60 -25.67
N TYR A 122 -31.79 25.65 -24.88
CA TYR A 122 -32.37 25.77 -23.56
C TYR A 122 -33.45 26.86 -23.53
N ASP A 123 -34.54 26.61 -24.26
CA ASP A 123 -35.87 27.20 -24.01
C ASP A 123 -36.69 26.29 -23.06
N ASP A 124 -36.03 25.46 -22.24
CA ASP A 124 -36.70 24.68 -21.17
C ASP A 124 -36.73 25.51 -19.88
N ASP A 125 -37.95 25.83 -19.42
CA ASP A 125 -38.25 26.55 -18.16
C ASP A 125 -37.66 25.87 -16.89
N ASP A 126 -37.17 24.63 -17.01
CA ASP A 126 -36.75 23.76 -15.89
C ASP A 126 -35.23 23.73 -15.60
N SER A 127 -34.42 24.53 -16.31
CA SER A 127 -32.96 24.59 -16.06
C SER A 127 -32.55 25.70 -15.10
N SER A 128 -31.61 25.43 -14.19
CA SER A 128 -31.10 26.37 -13.19
C SER A 128 -29.57 26.52 -13.25
N THR A 129 -29.05 27.64 -12.74
CA THR A 129 -27.60 27.83 -12.58
C THR A 129 -27.07 26.97 -11.44
N ILE A 130 -25.85 26.45 -11.58
CA ILE A 130 -25.22 25.63 -10.54
C ILE A 130 -24.78 26.52 -9.38
N ASP A 131 -25.39 26.35 -8.21
CA ASP A 131 -25.00 27.03 -6.97
C ASP A 131 -23.67 26.47 -6.44
N ALA A 132 -22.69 27.34 -6.23
CA ALA A 132 -21.37 26.92 -5.74
C ALA A 132 -21.40 26.36 -4.30
N THR A 133 -22.44 26.67 -3.53
CA THR A 133 -22.60 26.21 -2.14
C THR A 133 -23.23 24.82 -2.04
N SER A 134 -23.95 24.35 -3.08
CA SER A 134 -24.58 23.04 -3.11
C SER A 134 -23.67 21.90 -3.62
N LEU A 135 -22.41 22.21 -3.98
CA LEU A 135 -21.46 21.22 -4.50
C LEU A 135 -20.80 20.34 -3.43
N SER A 136 -20.91 20.70 -2.15
CA SER A 136 -20.35 19.90 -1.07
C SER A 136 -21.11 18.58 -0.93
N GLY A 137 -20.41 17.44 -0.90
CA GLY A 137 -21.05 16.13 -0.87
C GLY A 137 -21.71 15.74 -2.19
N MET A 138 -21.24 16.30 -3.30
CA MET A 138 -21.67 15.94 -4.66
C MET A 138 -20.51 15.37 -5.45
N ALA A 139 -20.81 14.39 -6.31
CA ALA A 139 -19.87 13.76 -7.22
C ALA A 139 -20.36 13.86 -8.66
N VAL A 140 -19.42 13.76 -9.61
CA VAL A 140 -19.73 13.72 -11.03
C VAL A 140 -19.77 12.28 -11.52
N LEU A 141 -20.84 11.92 -12.22
CA LEU A 141 -21.05 10.61 -12.80
C LEU A 141 -21.35 10.74 -14.30
N LEU A 142 -20.68 9.94 -15.12
CA LEU A 142 -20.98 9.80 -16.54
C LEU A 142 -21.86 8.58 -16.74
N TYR A 143 -22.98 8.74 -17.43
CA TYR A 143 -23.96 7.69 -17.67
C TYR A 143 -24.18 7.46 -19.17
N VAL A 144 -24.07 6.21 -19.62
CA VAL A 144 -24.36 5.78 -21.00
C VAL A 144 -25.84 5.41 -21.10
N GLU A 145 -26.65 6.40 -21.44
CA GLU A 145 -28.08 6.25 -21.66
C GLU A 145 -28.32 5.62 -23.05
N ARG A 146 -29.23 4.65 -23.11
CA ARG A 146 -29.60 3.95 -24.33
C ARG A 146 -31.11 4.03 -24.55
N LEU A 147 -31.55 4.91 -25.43
CA LEU A 147 -32.98 5.13 -25.69
C LEU A 147 -33.45 4.45 -26.97
N GLU A 148 -34.55 3.73 -26.86
CA GLU A 148 -35.23 3.10 -27.98
C GLU A 148 -36.42 3.95 -28.45
N THR A 149 -36.28 4.60 -29.59
CA THR A 149 -37.34 5.44 -30.18
C THR A 149 -38.01 4.72 -31.34
N SER A 150 -39.31 4.45 -31.22
CA SER A 150 -40.10 3.83 -32.28
C SER A 150 -40.39 4.82 -33.41
N LEU A 151 -40.01 4.46 -34.65
CA LEU A 151 -40.37 5.18 -35.86
C LEU A 151 -41.81 4.80 -36.21
N LYS A 152 -42.77 5.66 -35.88
CA LYS A 152 -44.21 5.46 -36.13
C LYS A 152 -44.73 6.43 -37.19
N THR A 153 -44.18 6.37 -38.40
CA THR A 153 -44.67 7.19 -39.51
C THR A 153 -45.05 6.30 -40.70
N CYS A 154 -46.20 5.64 -40.60
CA CYS A 154 -46.80 4.99 -41.77
C CYS A 154 -47.69 6.00 -42.51
N THR A 155 -47.46 6.16 -43.82
CA THR A 155 -48.43 6.78 -44.72
C THR A 155 -49.28 5.68 -45.38
N PRO A 156 -50.49 5.99 -45.91
CA PRO A 156 -51.34 4.99 -46.56
C PRO A 156 -50.71 4.28 -47.77
N SER A 157 -49.62 4.83 -48.32
CA SER A 157 -48.94 4.35 -49.53
C SER A 157 -47.51 3.83 -49.29
N SER A 158 -46.93 4.04 -48.10
CA SER A 158 -45.60 3.52 -47.73
C SER A 158 -45.49 3.38 -46.20
N CYS A 159 -45.11 2.18 -45.76
CA CYS A 159 -44.70 1.86 -44.37
C CYS A 159 -43.19 1.54 -44.33
N GLU A 160 -42.39 2.23 -45.15
CA GLU A 160 -40.92 2.06 -45.17
C GLU A 160 -40.26 2.53 -43.86
N ASP A 161 -40.92 3.40 -43.08
CA ASP A 161 -40.44 3.92 -41.79
C ASP A 161 -40.92 3.10 -40.57
N GLN A 162 -41.03 1.77 -40.69
CA GLN A 162 -41.22 0.89 -39.53
C GLN A 162 -39.86 0.49 -38.95
N GLY A 163 -39.63 0.80 -37.67
CA GLY A 163 -38.40 0.42 -36.99
C GLY A 163 -38.26 1.05 -35.61
N THR A 164 -37.16 0.72 -34.95
CA THR A 164 -36.74 1.33 -33.68
C THR A 164 -35.33 1.85 -33.87
N THR A 165 -35.11 3.13 -33.53
CA THR A 165 -33.77 3.71 -33.46
C THR A 165 -33.28 3.62 -32.03
N VAL A 166 -32.11 3.01 -31.83
CA VAL A 166 -31.41 3.02 -30.55
C VAL A 166 -30.43 4.20 -30.58
N THR A 167 -30.55 5.11 -29.62
CA THR A 167 -29.62 6.24 -29.46
C THR A 167 -28.83 6.05 -28.18
N GLU A 168 -27.50 6.00 -28.30
CA GLU A 168 -26.59 6.00 -27.15
C GLU A 168 -26.04 7.40 -26.94
N ARG A 169 -26.13 7.91 -25.71
CA ARG A 169 -25.52 9.20 -25.34
C ARG A 169 -24.92 9.16 -23.95
N VAL A 170 -23.80 9.86 -23.79
CA VAL A 170 -23.15 10.04 -22.50
C VAL A 170 -23.75 11.26 -21.80
N ARG A 171 -24.60 11.01 -20.81
CA ARG A 171 -25.12 12.01 -19.87
C ARG A 171 -24.05 12.33 -18.83
N LYS A 172 -23.99 13.60 -18.42
CA LYS A 172 -23.07 14.10 -17.39
C LYS A 172 -23.93 14.48 -16.21
N LEU A 173 -23.79 13.76 -15.10
CA LEU A 173 -24.66 13.89 -13.94
C LEU A 173 -23.87 14.46 -12.75
N LEU A 174 -24.56 15.25 -11.96
CA LEU A 174 -24.17 15.64 -10.62
C LEU A 174 -25.08 14.90 -9.63
N VAL A 175 -24.48 14.14 -8.73
CA VAL A 175 -25.20 13.22 -7.83
C VAL A 175 -24.70 13.36 -6.39
N PRO A 176 -25.57 13.19 -5.37
CA PRO A 176 -25.14 13.18 -3.98
C PRO A 176 -24.20 12.00 -3.68
N THR A 177 -23.15 12.21 -2.88
CA THR A 177 -22.24 11.12 -2.47
C THR A 177 -22.96 10.06 -1.64
N SER A 178 -23.99 10.45 -0.86
CA SER A 178 -24.82 9.50 -0.10
C SER A 178 -25.61 8.56 -1.00
N PHE A 179 -25.99 8.99 -2.21
CA PHE A 179 -26.63 8.12 -3.19
C PHE A 179 -25.61 7.11 -3.73
N LEU A 180 -24.37 7.53 -3.99
CA LEU A 180 -23.30 6.63 -4.41
C LEU A 180 -22.92 5.61 -3.32
N ASP A 181 -22.92 6.01 -2.05
CA ASP A 181 -22.74 5.09 -0.92
C ASP A 181 -23.79 3.98 -0.93
N SER A 182 -25.07 4.33 -1.05
CA SER A 182 -26.17 3.37 -1.16
C SER A 182 -26.04 2.46 -2.38
N LEU A 183 -25.66 3.03 -3.53
CA LEU A 183 -25.40 2.28 -4.76
C LEU A 183 -24.26 1.26 -4.59
N HIS A 184 -23.15 1.67 -3.98
CA HIS A 184 -22.00 0.79 -3.71
C HIS A 184 -22.37 -0.33 -2.74
N GLU A 185 -23.16 -0.03 -1.71
CA GLU A 185 -23.65 -1.03 -0.76
C GLU A 185 -24.56 -2.07 -1.44
N GLN A 186 -25.50 -1.62 -2.29
CA GLN A 186 -26.37 -2.51 -3.05
C GLN A 186 -25.55 -3.39 -4.01
N THR A 187 -24.67 -2.77 -4.79
CA THR A 187 -23.80 -3.48 -5.75
C THR A 187 -22.95 -4.55 -5.04
N SER A 188 -22.43 -4.23 -3.85
CA SER A 188 -21.66 -5.17 -3.03
C SER A 188 -22.48 -6.39 -2.58
N LYS A 189 -23.79 -6.25 -2.39
CA LYS A 189 -24.69 -7.36 -2.03
C LYS A 189 -25.06 -8.25 -3.21
N GLU A 190 -25.11 -7.68 -4.42
CA GLU A 190 -25.47 -8.40 -5.66
C GLU A 190 -24.30 -9.22 -6.23
N ILE A 191 -23.05 -8.81 -5.96
CA ILE A 191 -21.87 -9.53 -6.42
C ILE A 191 -21.59 -10.70 -5.49
N GLU A 192 -22.03 -11.89 -5.90
CA GLU A 192 -21.81 -13.15 -5.17
C GLU A 192 -20.34 -13.62 -5.17
N THR A 193 -19.50 -13.08 -6.06
CA THR A 193 -18.10 -13.51 -6.22
C THR A 193 -17.17 -12.86 -5.20
N GLU A 194 -16.33 -13.66 -4.55
CA GLU A 194 -15.21 -13.18 -3.74
C GLU A 194 -14.25 -12.33 -4.61
N GLY A 195 -14.01 -11.09 -4.22
CA GLY A 195 -13.08 -10.20 -4.92
C GLY A 195 -13.11 -8.76 -4.39
N ASP A 196 -12.03 -8.02 -4.66
CA ASP A 196 -11.92 -6.61 -4.30
C ASP A 196 -12.13 -5.72 -5.51
N PHE A 197 -13.35 -5.22 -5.66
CA PHE A 197 -13.74 -4.48 -6.87
C PHE A 197 -13.86 -2.97 -6.66
N PHE A 198 -13.81 -2.49 -5.41
CA PHE A 198 -14.11 -1.11 -5.05
C PHE A 198 -12.83 -0.28 -4.82
N PRO A 199 -12.90 1.06 -4.92
CA PRO A 199 -11.73 1.92 -4.87
C PRO A 199 -11.05 2.01 -3.50
N ASP A 200 -11.79 1.90 -2.39
CA ASP A 200 -11.25 2.05 -1.03
C ASP A 200 -10.72 0.73 -0.43
N ARG A 201 -9.70 0.18 -1.07
CA ARG A 201 -9.11 -1.12 -0.68
C ARG A 201 -8.41 -1.06 0.67
N ALA A 202 -7.81 0.08 1.02
CA ALA A 202 -7.11 0.23 2.30
C ALA A 202 -8.09 0.16 3.47
N THR A 203 -9.21 0.90 3.40
CA THR A 203 -10.26 0.86 4.44
C THR A 203 -11.00 -0.48 4.43
N ARG A 204 -11.25 -1.08 3.26
CA ARG A 204 -12.01 -2.34 3.16
C ARG A 204 -11.19 -3.58 3.55
N LEU A 205 -9.93 -3.69 3.10
CA LEU A 205 -9.04 -4.75 3.55
C LEU A 205 -8.72 -4.59 5.04
N ASN A 206 -8.76 -3.35 5.54
CA ASN A 206 -8.60 -2.99 6.95
C ASN A 206 -7.37 -3.65 7.58
N LEU A 207 -6.28 -3.77 6.81
CA LEU A 207 -5.06 -4.42 7.25
C LEU A 207 -4.38 -3.53 8.29
N PRO A 208 -4.21 -4.00 9.54
CA PRO A 208 -3.86 -3.15 10.66
C PRO A 208 -2.47 -2.53 10.46
N ASP A 209 -2.36 -1.24 10.78
CA ASP A 209 -1.07 -0.60 11.01
C ASP A 209 -0.47 -1.16 12.31
N ILE A 210 0.75 -1.67 12.20
CA ILE A 210 1.51 -2.15 13.36
C ILE A 210 2.84 -1.41 13.39
N ASP A 211 3.13 -0.88 14.56
CA ASP A 211 4.42 -0.30 14.90
C ASP A 211 5.01 -1.04 16.11
N MET A 212 6.33 -1.16 16.11
CA MET A 212 7.05 -1.72 17.24
C MET A 212 7.04 -0.73 18.42
N PRO A 213 6.65 -1.14 19.64
CA PRO A 213 6.79 -0.30 20.82
C PRO A 213 8.26 0.08 21.02
N ARG A 214 8.52 1.35 21.26
CA ARG A 214 9.89 1.83 21.52
C ARG A 214 10.41 1.27 22.84
N PHE A 215 11.69 0.89 22.84
CA PHE A 215 12.41 0.54 24.06
C PHE A 215 12.35 1.68 25.09
N ASP A 216 11.94 1.35 26.31
CA ASP A 216 11.89 2.23 27.48
C ASP A 216 11.13 3.56 27.24
N VAL A 217 9.87 3.45 26.80
CA VAL A 217 8.96 4.60 26.64
C VAL A 217 7.63 4.36 27.36
N PRO A 218 7.23 5.23 28.32
CA PRO A 218 7.98 6.38 28.86
C PRO A 218 9.31 5.97 29.50
N ALA A 219 10.28 6.89 29.51
CA ALA A 219 11.62 6.62 30.03
C ALA A 219 11.58 6.25 31.52
N THR A 220 12.31 5.21 31.88
CA THR A 220 12.51 4.79 33.27
C THR A 220 13.96 5.02 33.70
N GLU A 221 14.25 4.88 35.00
CA GLU A 221 15.63 4.92 35.47
C GLU A 221 16.33 3.59 35.17
N LEU A 222 17.16 3.57 34.12
CA LEU A 222 17.98 2.42 33.76
C LEU A 222 19.25 2.36 34.64
N THR A 223 19.11 1.78 35.83
CA THR A 223 20.14 1.80 36.89
C THR A 223 21.10 0.62 36.85
N ASP A 224 20.69 -0.51 36.31
CA ASP A 224 21.48 -1.75 36.26
C ASP A 224 21.08 -2.66 35.09
N THR A 225 21.80 -3.78 34.93
CA THR A 225 21.50 -4.75 33.87
C THR A 225 20.07 -5.31 33.98
N GLU A 226 19.54 -5.53 35.19
CA GLU A 226 18.19 -6.07 35.36
C GLU A 226 17.14 -5.06 34.93
N SER A 227 17.34 -3.76 35.19
CA SER A 227 16.44 -2.69 34.71
C SER A 227 16.33 -2.66 33.18
N ILE A 228 17.44 -2.85 32.46
CA ILE A 228 17.48 -2.91 30.99
C ILE A 228 16.78 -4.17 30.49
N LEU A 229 17.04 -5.32 31.11
CA LEU A 229 16.36 -6.58 30.78
C LEU A 229 14.87 -6.46 31.03
N GLN A 230 14.46 -5.80 32.12
CA GLN A 230 13.06 -5.59 32.47
C GLN A 230 12.35 -4.66 31.48
N ALA A 231 13.03 -3.64 30.95
CA ALA A 231 12.49 -2.79 29.89
C ALA A 231 12.19 -3.60 28.61
N TYR A 232 13.10 -4.49 28.19
CA TYR A 232 12.83 -5.41 27.07
C TYR A 232 11.72 -6.42 27.39
N LYS A 233 11.75 -7.03 28.58
CA LYS A 233 10.71 -7.97 29.02
C LYS A 233 9.34 -7.31 29.01
N THR A 234 9.21 -6.06 29.41
CA THR A 234 7.92 -5.36 29.42
C THR A 234 7.28 -5.29 28.03
N ILE A 235 8.10 -5.14 26.98
CA ILE A 235 7.63 -5.12 25.59
C ILE A 235 7.36 -6.54 25.08
N LEU A 236 8.24 -7.49 25.38
CA LEU A 236 8.19 -8.84 24.83
C LEU A 236 7.25 -9.80 25.59
N VAL A 237 6.90 -9.50 26.85
CA VAL A 237 5.92 -10.22 27.68
C VAL A 237 4.50 -9.70 27.44
N ASP A 238 4.36 -8.55 26.79
CA ASP A 238 3.05 -8.09 26.33
C ASP A 238 2.53 -9.07 25.27
N GLN A 239 1.73 -10.05 25.72
CA GLN A 239 1.09 -11.06 24.89
C GLN A 239 0.22 -10.44 23.78
N SER A 240 -0.15 -9.15 23.92
CA SER A 240 -0.86 -8.45 22.86
C SER A 240 0.02 -8.20 21.63
N LEU A 241 1.34 -8.07 21.75
CA LEU A 241 2.21 -7.76 20.61
C LEU A 241 2.33 -8.94 19.65
N PHE A 242 2.70 -10.12 20.15
CA PHE A 242 2.78 -11.34 19.33
C PHE A 242 1.44 -11.68 18.68
N LYS A 243 0.36 -11.56 19.46
CA LYS A 243 -0.99 -11.76 18.97
C LYS A 243 -1.36 -10.77 17.86
N ARG A 244 -1.11 -9.47 18.05
CA ARG A 244 -1.39 -8.44 17.01
C ARG A 244 -0.62 -8.70 15.72
N ILE A 245 0.67 -9.04 15.82
CA ILE A 245 1.49 -9.37 14.65
C ILE A 245 0.92 -10.62 13.96
N ALA A 246 0.58 -11.66 14.71
CA ALA A 246 -0.01 -12.88 14.15
C ALA A 246 -1.34 -12.60 13.44
N GLU A 247 -2.25 -11.87 14.08
CA GLU A 247 -3.55 -11.51 13.51
C GLU A 247 -3.38 -10.69 12.22
N ALA A 248 -2.43 -9.75 12.17
CA ALA A 248 -2.17 -8.98 10.97
C ALA A 248 -1.62 -9.82 9.81
N LEU A 249 -0.69 -10.73 10.10
CA LEU A 249 -0.14 -11.63 9.09
C LEU A 249 -1.19 -12.62 8.58
N GLU A 250 -2.09 -13.10 9.44
CA GLU A 250 -3.24 -13.93 9.03
C GLU A 250 -4.22 -13.15 8.16
N GLN A 251 -4.60 -11.93 8.57
CA GLN A 251 -5.50 -11.08 7.78
C GLN A 251 -4.90 -10.76 6.41
N ALA A 252 -3.60 -10.47 6.36
CA ALA A 252 -2.87 -10.29 5.09
C ALA A 252 -2.87 -11.55 4.23
N ARG A 253 -2.64 -12.74 4.83
CA ARG A 253 -2.75 -14.01 4.10
C ARG A 253 -4.14 -14.19 3.53
N ASP A 254 -5.18 -14.03 4.34
CA ASP A 254 -6.56 -14.29 3.93
C ASP A 254 -7.00 -13.30 2.85
N ALA A 255 -6.66 -12.02 2.99
CA ALA A 255 -6.92 -10.97 2.02
C ALA A 255 -6.30 -11.24 0.64
N PHE A 256 -5.07 -11.75 0.61
CA PHE A 256 -4.30 -11.91 -0.63
C PHE A 256 -4.17 -13.37 -1.10
N SER A 257 -4.70 -14.35 -0.36
CA SER A 257 -4.66 -15.77 -0.71
C SER A 257 -5.07 -16.07 -2.16
N PRO A 258 -6.12 -15.43 -2.74
CA PRO A 258 -6.50 -15.65 -4.14
C PRO A 258 -5.44 -15.20 -5.17
N LEU A 259 -4.53 -14.30 -4.79
CA LEU A 259 -3.48 -13.75 -5.65
C LEU A 259 -2.10 -14.39 -5.39
N LEU A 260 -1.97 -15.19 -4.33
CA LEU A 260 -0.74 -15.88 -3.96
C LEU A 260 -0.73 -17.31 -4.55
N THR A 261 0.45 -17.76 -4.99
CA THR A 261 0.63 -19.12 -5.54
C THR A 261 0.65 -20.17 -4.44
N ASP A 262 1.20 -19.82 -3.28
CA ASP A 262 1.18 -20.61 -2.05
C ASP A 262 1.03 -19.65 -0.87
N SER A 263 -0.10 -19.72 -0.17
CA SER A 263 -0.36 -18.94 1.04
C SER A 263 0.32 -19.54 2.28
N GLY A 264 0.94 -20.72 2.12
CA GLY A 264 1.75 -21.39 3.12
C GLY A 264 0.98 -21.84 4.34
N SER A 265 1.70 -22.02 5.45
CA SER A 265 1.10 -22.42 6.72
C SER A 265 0.68 -21.21 7.56
N ALA A 266 -0.28 -21.41 8.47
CA ALA A 266 -0.70 -20.36 9.39
C ALA A 266 0.47 -19.75 10.19
N PHE A 267 0.54 -18.43 10.18
CA PHE A 267 1.44 -17.61 10.99
C PHE A 267 1.12 -17.75 12.48
N THR A 268 -0.16 -17.83 12.85
CA THR A 268 -0.59 -17.87 14.27
C THR A 268 0.14 -18.95 15.07
N LYS A 269 0.08 -20.22 14.63
CA LYS A 269 0.73 -21.33 15.35
C LYS A 269 2.25 -21.21 15.42
N ARG A 270 2.87 -20.62 14.38
CA ARG A 270 4.32 -20.43 14.31
C ARG A 270 4.75 -19.32 15.27
N LEU A 271 4.00 -18.21 15.33
CA LEU A 271 4.25 -17.12 16.26
C LEU A 271 3.94 -17.49 17.71
N GLU A 272 2.87 -18.24 17.99
CA GLU A 272 2.60 -18.80 19.32
C GLU A 272 3.76 -19.70 19.81
N ARG A 273 4.41 -20.43 18.90
CA ARG A 273 5.63 -21.18 19.23
C ARG A 273 6.79 -20.24 19.56
N LEU A 274 7.01 -19.18 18.79
CA LEU A 274 8.08 -18.21 19.05
C LEU A 274 7.85 -17.42 20.34
N GLU A 275 6.61 -17.06 20.65
CA GLU A 275 6.19 -16.42 21.89
C GLU A 275 6.54 -17.31 23.09
N ARG A 276 6.16 -18.60 23.05
CA ARG A 276 6.50 -19.55 24.13
C ARG A 276 8.01 -19.69 24.33
N ILE A 277 8.77 -19.71 23.23
CA ILE A 277 10.24 -19.76 23.32
C ILE A 277 10.77 -18.46 23.95
N ALA A 278 10.22 -17.29 23.58
CA ALA A 278 10.57 -16.01 24.20
C ALA A 278 10.26 -16.02 25.71
N GLU A 279 9.08 -16.49 26.12
CA GLU A 279 8.71 -16.67 27.53
C GLU A 279 9.66 -17.63 28.28
N GLU A 280 10.12 -18.70 27.63
CA GLU A 280 11.12 -19.61 28.21
C GLU A 280 12.47 -18.95 28.42
N PHE A 281 12.93 -18.12 27.49
CA PHE A 281 14.15 -17.31 27.66
C PHE A 281 14.03 -16.29 28.78
N MET A 282 12.82 -15.86 29.12
CA MET A 282 12.54 -14.89 30.20
C MET A 282 12.53 -15.50 31.61
N LYS A 283 12.51 -16.84 31.72
CA LYS A 283 12.62 -17.51 33.03
C LYS A 283 14.05 -17.34 33.59
N PRO A 284 14.20 -17.21 34.92
CA PRO A 284 15.51 -17.09 35.54
C PRO A 284 16.35 -18.33 35.22
N SER A 285 17.31 -18.15 34.32
CA SER A 285 18.23 -19.17 33.81
C SER A 285 19.63 -18.57 33.73
N PRO A 286 20.69 -19.36 33.46
CA PRO A 286 22.06 -18.84 33.42
C PRO A 286 22.16 -17.61 32.51
N ALA A 287 22.94 -16.61 32.94
CA ALA A 287 23.05 -15.28 32.33
C ALA A 287 23.22 -15.27 30.80
N THR A 288 23.76 -16.35 30.20
CA THR A 288 23.96 -16.53 28.77
C THR A 288 22.66 -16.59 27.95
N LYS A 289 21.53 -17.04 28.53
CA LYS A 289 20.22 -17.07 27.84
C LYS A 289 19.49 -15.73 27.86
N ALA A 290 19.79 -14.88 28.84
CA ALA A 290 19.16 -13.57 29.02
C ALA A 290 19.70 -12.48 28.07
N VAL A 291 20.79 -12.74 27.32
CA VAL A 291 21.47 -11.70 26.52
C VAL A 291 20.80 -11.48 25.15
N SER A 292 19.91 -12.37 24.71
CA SER A 292 19.35 -12.36 23.34
C SER A 292 18.01 -11.63 23.18
N PHE A 293 17.49 -10.95 24.21
CA PHE A 293 16.21 -10.22 24.11
C PHE A 293 16.25 -9.09 23.07
N GLN A 294 17.40 -8.45 22.87
CA GLN A 294 17.59 -7.45 21.82
C GLN A 294 17.43 -8.04 20.41
N TYR A 295 17.79 -9.31 20.21
CA TYR A 295 17.61 -10.02 18.94
C TYR A 295 16.16 -10.43 18.72
N TYR A 296 15.45 -10.84 19.79
CA TYR A 296 14.00 -11.03 19.73
C TYR A 296 13.24 -9.74 19.38
N TYR A 297 13.58 -8.64 20.06
CA TYR A 297 13.04 -7.32 19.75
C TYR A 297 13.31 -6.95 18.29
N GLY A 298 14.57 -7.12 17.84
CA GLY A 298 14.95 -6.87 16.45
C GLY A 298 14.18 -7.71 15.45
N PHE A 299 14.00 -9.01 15.72
CA PHE A 299 13.23 -9.92 14.87
C PHE A 299 11.77 -9.47 14.72
N LEU A 300 11.09 -9.12 15.82
CA LEU A 300 9.71 -8.64 15.75
C LEU A 300 9.61 -7.33 14.97
N ASN A 301 10.56 -6.42 15.18
CA ASN A 301 10.63 -5.17 14.43
C ASN A 301 10.82 -5.42 12.93
N ASP A 302 11.75 -6.32 12.56
CA ASP A 302 11.96 -6.70 11.17
C ASP A 302 10.71 -7.35 10.56
N LEU A 303 9.99 -8.19 11.32
CA LEU A 303 8.77 -8.83 10.85
C LEU A 303 7.65 -7.81 10.59
N ILE A 304 7.52 -6.79 11.46
CA ILE A 304 6.62 -5.64 11.26
C ILE A 304 7.03 -4.84 10.01
N ASP A 305 8.32 -4.53 9.84
CA ASP A 305 8.83 -3.82 8.66
C ASP A 305 8.56 -4.62 7.37
N ALA A 306 8.76 -5.94 7.41
CA ALA A 306 8.50 -6.84 6.29
C ALA A 306 7.00 -6.91 5.95
N TYR A 307 6.13 -6.91 6.96
CA TYR A 307 4.67 -6.88 6.78
C TYR A 307 4.24 -5.57 6.14
N ASN A 308 4.79 -4.45 6.60
CA ASN A 308 4.51 -3.13 6.04
C ASN A 308 4.93 -3.06 4.55
N GLU A 309 6.13 -3.54 4.21
CA GLU A 309 6.56 -3.67 2.81
C GLU A 309 5.60 -4.49 1.96
N PHE A 310 5.23 -5.68 2.43
CA PHE A 310 4.28 -6.56 1.73
C PHE A 310 2.94 -5.85 1.52
N ARG A 311 2.36 -5.30 2.60
CA ARG A 311 1.05 -4.66 2.60
C ARG A 311 0.99 -3.50 1.61
N TRP A 312 1.97 -2.60 1.66
CA TRP A 312 2.03 -1.45 0.75
C TRP A 312 2.16 -1.88 -0.71
N LYS A 313 3.01 -2.86 -0.99
CA LYS A 313 3.20 -3.37 -2.36
C LYS A 313 1.97 -4.13 -2.86
N ALA A 314 1.30 -4.89 -2.01
CA ALA A 314 0.13 -5.69 -2.36
C ALA A 314 -1.10 -4.82 -2.71
N LEU A 315 -1.22 -3.64 -2.13
CA LEU A 315 -2.27 -2.67 -2.49
C LEU A 315 -2.19 -2.20 -3.96
N GLU A 316 -1.02 -2.28 -4.59
CA GLU A 316 -0.83 -1.95 -6.02
C GLU A 316 -1.50 -2.97 -6.96
N LEU A 317 -1.80 -4.20 -6.51
CA LEU A 317 -2.37 -5.29 -7.33
C LEU A 317 -3.84 -5.07 -7.65
N THR A 318 -4.11 -4.17 -8.58
CA THR A 318 -5.44 -3.70 -9.00
C THR A 318 -5.98 -4.40 -10.25
N GLU A 319 -5.32 -5.46 -10.72
CA GLU A 319 -5.78 -6.22 -11.87
C GLU A 319 -7.09 -6.97 -11.59
N LEU A 320 -8.00 -6.97 -12.57
CA LEU A 320 -9.25 -7.73 -12.50
C LEU A 320 -9.35 -8.66 -13.71
N CYS A 321 -9.30 -9.97 -13.44
CA CYS A 321 -9.62 -10.97 -14.45
C CYS A 321 -11.14 -11.10 -14.56
N THR A 322 -11.70 -10.85 -15.75
CA THR A 322 -13.13 -11.04 -16.05
C THR A 322 -14.07 -10.36 -15.03
N PRO A 323 -14.05 -9.02 -14.92
CA PRO A 323 -14.82 -8.33 -13.89
C PRO A 323 -16.33 -8.67 -13.95
N PRO A 324 -17.04 -8.65 -12.80
CA PRO A 324 -18.49 -8.71 -12.76
C PRO A 324 -19.11 -7.56 -13.56
N SER A 325 -20.12 -7.85 -14.38
CA SER A 325 -20.81 -6.83 -15.18
C SER A 325 -21.59 -5.84 -14.30
N GLN A 326 -22.01 -6.26 -13.11
CA GLN A 326 -22.84 -5.52 -12.16
C GLN A 326 -22.15 -4.32 -11.51
N LEU A 327 -20.81 -4.21 -11.58
CA LEU A 327 -20.05 -3.19 -10.84
C LEU A 327 -20.49 -1.76 -11.17
N PHE A 328 -20.41 -1.39 -12.44
CA PHE A 328 -20.86 -0.09 -12.95
C PHE A 328 -21.26 -0.25 -14.42
N PRO A 329 -22.39 -0.94 -14.71
CA PRO A 329 -22.65 -1.48 -16.04
C PRO A 329 -22.61 -0.45 -17.17
N ARG A 330 -23.20 0.73 -16.92
CA ARG A 330 -23.35 1.81 -17.90
C ARG A 330 -22.94 3.16 -17.33
N HIS A 331 -22.17 3.21 -16.24
CA HIS A 331 -21.74 4.48 -15.66
C HIS A 331 -20.27 4.48 -15.25
N LEU A 332 -19.70 5.68 -15.12
CA LEU A 332 -18.37 5.93 -14.55
C LEU A 332 -18.45 7.09 -13.56
N GLU A 333 -17.99 6.86 -12.34
CA GLU A 333 -17.83 7.92 -11.34
C GLU A 333 -16.48 8.61 -11.55
N LEU A 334 -16.49 9.94 -11.62
CA LEU A 334 -15.30 10.74 -11.89
C LEU A 334 -14.66 11.33 -10.63
N GLY A 335 -15.38 11.31 -9.51
CA GLY A 335 -14.92 11.82 -8.22
C GLY A 335 -15.91 12.77 -7.57
N GLU A 336 -15.78 12.91 -6.25
CA GLU A 336 -16.36 14.02 -5.49
C GLU A 336 -15.76 15.37 -5.92
N LEU A 337 -16.59 16.41 -5.93
CA LEU A 337 -16.16 17.78 -6.14
C LEU A 337 -15.55 18.34 -4.86
N ASP A 338 -14.22 18.19 -4.70
CA ASP A 338 -13.50 18.81 -3.58
C ASP A 338 -13.74 20.33 -3.58
N VAL A 339 -14.39 20.82 -2.52
CA VAL A 339 -14.87 22.19 -2.37
C VAL A 339 -13.69 23.18 -2.22
N ALA A 340 -12.45 22.69 -2.03
CA ALA A 340 -11.22 23.47 -1.93
C ALA A 340 -10.76 24.08 -3.28
N SER A 341 -11.44 25.15 -3.69
CA SER A 341 -11.01 26.24 -4.58
C SER A 341 -9.84 25.97 -5.55
N GLY A 342 -10.16 25.75 -6.82
CA GLY A 342 -9.28 26.08 -7.97
C GLY A 342 -8.12 25.12 -8.25
N SER A 343 -8.01 24.03 -7.51
CA SER A 343 -7.02 22.99 -7.80
C SER A 343 -7.61 21.99 -8.79
N LYS A 344 -6.86 21.62 -9.84
CA LYS A 344 -7.13 20.37 -10.55
C LYS A 344 -7.07 19.25 -9.51
N PRO A 345 -8.09 18.39 -9.39
CA PRO A 345 -7.94 17.10 -8.75
C PRO A 345 -6.71 16.47 -9.40
N SER A 346 -5.67 16.29 -8.61
CA SER A 346 -4.41 15.74 -9.09
C SER A 346 -4.30 14.32 -8.55
N GLU A 347 -3.68 13.41 -9.30
CA GLU A 347 -3.31 12.07 -8.83
C GLU A 347 -2.57 12.11 -7.47
N LYS A 348 -1.93 13.24 -7.13
CA LYS A 348 -1.28 13.50 -5.83
C LYS A 348 -2.24 13.60 -4.63
N ALA A 349 -3.55 13.76 -4.83
CA ALA A 349 -4.52 13.80 -3.74
C ALA A 349 -4.84 12.41 -3.18
N GLY A 350 -4.37 11.32 -3.81
CA GLY A 350 -4.48 9.96 -3.28
C GLY A 350 -5.93 9.50 -3.10
N ALA A 351 -6.49 8.91 -4.16
CA ALA A 351 -7.89 8.49 -4.26
C ALA A 351 -8.88 9.66 -4.14
N LEU A 352 -9.34 10.17 -5.29
CA LEU A 352 -10.61 10.89 -5.29
C LEU A 352 -11.68 9.85 -4.92
N ALA A 353 -12.29 10.02 -3.75
CA ALA A 353 -13.46 9.23 -3.38
C ALA A 353 -14.46 9.28 -4.54
N TYR A 354 -15.16 8.16 -4.79
CA TYR A 354 -16.12 8.03 -5.89
C TYR A 354 -15.48 8.24 -7.28
N ARG A 355 -14.27 7.70 -7.52
CA ARG A 355 -13.64 7.67 -8.85
C ARG A 355 -13.29 6.26 -9.29
N HIS A 356 -13.87 5.83 -10.42
CA HIS A 356 -13.56 4.54 -11.04
C HIS A 356 -12.18 4.56 -11.70
N THR A 357 -11.14 4.32 -10.91
CA THR A 357 -9.75 4.16 -11.40
C THR A 357 -9.64 2.97 -12.35
N PHE A 358 -8.78 3.07 -13.36
CA PHE A 358 -8.54 1.94 -14.27
C PHE A 358 -8.13 0.67 -13.50
N ARG A 359 -8.76 -0.44 -13.87
CA ARG A 359 -8.45 -1.79 -13.39
C ARG A 359 -8.06 -2.62 -14.62
N PRO A 360 -6.75 -2.81 -14.87
CA PRO A 360 -6.29 -3.51 -16.07
C PRO A 360 -6.62 -5.00 -16.00
N SER A 361 -6.76 -5.62 -17.17
CA SER A 361 -6.78 -7.07 -17.29
C SER A 361 -5.37 -7.64 -17.06
N PRO A 362 -5.22 -8.76 -16.34
CA PRO A 362 -3.94 -9.48 -16.24
C PRO A 362 -3.33 -9.86 -17.60
N ALA A 363 -4.14 -9.89 -18.68
CA ALA A 363 -3.70 -10.14 -20.04
C ALA A 363 -2.72 -9.08 -20.55
N LEU A 364 -2.84 -7.82 -20.10
CA LEU A 364 -1.91 -6.74 -20.44
C LEU A 364 -0.54 -6.96 -19.81
N GLY A 365 -0.49 -7.64 -18.66
CA GLY A 365 0.73 -7.99 -17.96
C GLY A 365 1.45 -6.82 -17.29
N GLU A 366 0.76 -5.69 -17.11
CA GLU A 366 1.27 -4.46 -16.49
C GLU A 366 1.76 -4.72 -15.05
N LEU A 367 1.06 -5.56 -14.27
CA LEU A 367 1.43 -5.84 -12.88
C LEU A 367 2.11 -7.20 -12.68
N LYS A 368 2.63 -7.84 -13.74
CA LYS A 368 3.33 -9.14 -13.61
C LYS A 368 4.56 -9.07 -12.72
N VAL A 369 5.33 -7.99 -12.79
CA VAL A 369 6.51 -7.81 -11.92
C VAL A 369 6.06 -7.55 -10.49
N THR A 370 5.08 -6.66 -10.30
CA THR A 370 4.48 -6.36 -9.00
C THR A 370 3.91 -7.60 -8.33
N SER A 371 3.19 -8.45 -9.05
CA SER A 371 2.63 -9.72 -8.53
C SER A 371 3.73 -10.67 -8.05
N ARG A 372 4.83 -10.80 -8.79
CA ARG A 372 5.99 -11.59 -8.36
C ARG A 372 6.70 -10.97 -7.14
N GLU A 373 6.78 -9.65 -7.07
CA GLU A 373 7.32 -8.94 -5.91
C GLU A 373 6.47 -9.19 -4.67
N VAL A 374 5.14 -9.06 -4.77
CA VAL A 374 4.20 -9.35 -3.68
C VAL A 374 4.35 -10.78 -3.20
N GLN A 375 4.41 -11.75 -4.11
CA GLN A 375 4.68 -13.15 -3.75
C GLN A 375 6.02 -13.29 -3.01
N SER A 376 7.10 -12.70 -3.53
CA SER A 376 8.43 -12.75 -2.90
C SER A 376 8.44 -12.12 -1.51
N LEU A 377 7.74 -11.00 -1.30
CA LEU A 377 7.63 -10.34 -0.01
C LEU A 377 6.81 -11.17 0.98
N PHE A 378 5.76 -11.84 0.51
CA PHE A 378 5.00 -12.79 1.32
C PHE A 378 5.85 -14.00 1.72
N ASP A 379 6.59 -14.58 0.77
CA ASP A 379 7.50 -15.70 1.03
C ASP A 379 8.61 -15.31 2.00
N ARG A 380 9.06 -14.04 1.97
CA ARG A 380 10.01 -13.50 2.96
C ARG A 380 9.45 -13.51 4.37
N LEU A 381 8.18 -13.14 4.57
CA LEU A 381 7.53 -13.21 5.90
C LEU A 381 7.58 -14.64 6.45
N GLN A 382 7.27 -15.62 5.59
CA GLN A 382 7.34 -17.03 5.97
C GLN A 382 8.78 -17.46 6.28
N ALA A 383 9.73 -17.12 5.41
CA ALA A 383 11.13 -17.48 5.56
C ALA A 383 11.76 -16.85 6.81
N MET A 384 11.44 -15.61 7.15
CA MET A 384 11.93 -14.94 8.35
C MET A 384 11.49 -15.68 9.63
N ILE A 385 10.22 -16.09 9.70
CA ILE A 385 9.69 -16.85 10.84
C ILE A 385 10.34 -18.25 10.90
N ASP A 386 10.45 -18.93 9.77
CA ASP A 386 10.98 -20.30 9.72
C ASP A 386 12.50 -20.36 9.94
N ARG A 387 13.21 -19.26 9.64
CA ARG A 387 14.68 -19.15 9.78
C ARG A 387 15.12 -18.35 10.98
N PHE A 388 14.21 -17.85 11.81
CA PHE A 388 14.57 -17.22 13.06
C PHE A 388 15.26 -18.24 13.98
N ASP A 389 16.54 -17.99 14.24
CA ASP A 389 17.42 -18.86 15.00
C ASP A 389 18.42 -17.99 15.76
N LEU A 390 18.39 -18.05 17.09
CA LEU A 390 19.25 -17.22 17.91
C LEU A 390 20.69 -17.74 17.88
N PRO A 391 21.68 -16.90 17.56
CA PRO A 391 23.07 -17.33 17.56
C PRO A 391 23.53 -17.60 18.99
N GLU A 392 23.97 -18.83 19.26
CA GLU A 392 24.67 -19.16 20.51
C GLU A 392 26.14 -18.67 20.44
N PRO A 393 26.69 -18.10 21.52
CA PRO A 393 28.10 -17.73 21.57
C PRO A 393 28.96 -19.00 21.44
N GLU A 394 29.72 -19.12 20.35
CA GLU A 394 30.52 -20.30 20.07
C GLU A 394 31.81 -20.21 20.89
N GLN A 395 31.79 -20.71 22.13
CA GLN A 395 32.90 -20.53 23.09
C GLN A 395 34.26 -21.07 22.59
N THR A 396 34.27 -21.92 21.56
CA THR A 396 35.50 -22.44 20.94
C THR A 396 36.15 -21.45 19.96
N LYS A 397 35.40 -20.44 19.48
CA LYS A 397 35.91 -19.37 18.63
C LYS A 397 36.00 -18.07 19.43
N GLY A 398 37.16 -17.44 19.43
CA GLY A 398 37.33 -16.11 20.05
C GLY A 398 36.52 -15.03 19.32
N PRO A 399 36.24 -13.90 19.99
CA PRO A 399 35.41 -12.81 19.43
C PRO A 399 35.93 -12.26 18.10
N GLU A 400 37.25 -12.31 17.85
CA GLU A 400 37.85 -11.89 16.57
C GLU A 400 37.25 -12.60 15.34
N LYS A 401 36.81 -13.85 15.49
CA LYS A 401 36.25 -14.67 14.40
C LYS A 401 34.72 -14.61 14.31
N GLN A 402 34.04 -14.28 15.40
CA GLN A 402 32.57 -14.28 15.46
C GLN A 402 31.99 -12.88 15.24
N ILE A 403 32.72 -11.82 15.61
CA ILE A 403 32.27 -10.44 15.40
C ILE A 403 32.29 -10.11 13.91
N GLN A 404 31.12 -9.77 13.38
CA GLN A 404 30.96 -9.29 12.01
C GLN A 404 30.42 -7.86 12.03
N ILE A 405 31.03 -7.00 11.22
CA ILE A 405 30.58 -5.63 10.98
C ILE A 405 30.07 -5.60 9.54
N THR A 406 28.79 -5.32 9.36
CA THR A 406 28.16 -5.29 8.04
C THR A 406 27.70 -3.87 7.71
N PRO A 407 28.32 -3.18 6.73
CA PRO A 407 27.85 -1.90 6.25
C PRO A 407 26.45 -2.02 5.65
N GLY A 408 25.58 -1.07 5.97
CA GLY A 408 24.18 -1.08 5.60
C GLY A 408 23.57 0.33 5.55
N ARG A 409 22.25 0.37 5.44
CA ARG A 409 21.45 1.59 5.43
C ARG A 409 20.61 1.66 6.71
N THR A 410 20.25 2.88 7.13
CA THR A 410 19.39 3.13 8.28
C THR A 410 17.94 2.70 8.00
N ALA A 411 17.06 2.80 8.99
CA ALA A 411 15.65 2.44 8.87
C ALA A 411 14.83 3.31 7.87
N GLU A 412 15.45 4.28 7.20
CA GLU A 412 14.82 5.09 6.14
C GLU A 412 14.57 4.31 4.83
N VAL A 413 15.11 3.09 4.74
CA VAL A 413 14.95 2.22 3.57
C VAL A 413 14.13 0.99 3.92
N PRO A 414 13.49 0.36 2.94
CA PRO A 414 12.91 -0.97 3.10
C PRO A 414 13.92 -1.97 3.68
N LEU A 415 13.47 -2.84 4.59
CA LEU A 415 14.15 -4.04 5.10
C LEU A 415 14.85 -4.84 4.00
N SER A 416 14.24 -4.99 2.82
CA SER A 416 14.88 -5.66 1.65
C SER A 416 16.27 -5.12 1.32
N GLN A 417 16.50 -3.83 1.57
CA GLN A 417 17.77 -3.15 1.30
C GLN A 417 18.71 -3.09 2.52
N ARG A 418 18.27 -3.62 3.66
CA ARG A 418 19.07 -3.69 4.89
C ARG A 418 19.84 -5.02 4.96
N PRO A 419 20.97 -5.07 5.69
CA PRO A 419 21.69 -6.33 5.87
C PRO A 419 20.89 -7.35 6.67
N ILE A 420 20.97 -8.63 6.30
CA ILE A 420 20.35 -9.77 7.01
C ILE A 420 20.96 -9.89 8.41
N PRO A 421 20.16 -9.79 9.48
CA PRO A 421 20.64 -9.94 10.86
C PRO A 421 21.19 -11.31 11.23
N CYS A 422 21.98 -11.35 12.30
CA CYS A 422 22.59 -12.58 12.85
C CYS A 422 21.62 -13.59 13.45
N TYR A 423 20.38 -13.20 13.71
CA TYR A 423 19.32 -14.07 14.24
C TYR A 423 18.48 -14.74 13.15
N TYR A 424 18.93 -14.71 11.89
CA TYR A 424 18.40 -15.55 10.82
C TYR A 424 19.43 -16.57 10.35
N SER A 425 19.00 -17.82 10.27
CA SER A 425 19.78 -18.90 9.66
C SER A 425 19.79 -18.73 8.13
N VAL A 426 20.85 -18.11 7.60
CA VAL A 426 20.99 -17.80 6.17
C VAL A 426 21.15 -19.07 5.34
N ASN A 427 20.34 -19.19 4.29
CA ASN A 427 20.48 -20.17 3.24
C ASN A 427 20.01 -19.59 1.90
N SER A 428 20.04 -20.38 0.82
CA SER A 428 19.55 -19.93 -0.50
C SER A 428 18.10 -19.46 -0.44
N THR A 429 17.21 -20.20 0.24
CA THR A 429 15.79 -19.84 0.38
C THR A 429 15.59 -18.43 0.93
N LEU A 430 16.28 -18.07 2.02
CA LEU A 430 16.17 -16.73 2.61
C LEU A 430 16.77 -15.66 1.68
N LEU A 431 17.91 -15.96 1.05
CA LEU A 431 18.57 -15.03 0.13
C LEU A 431 17.69 -14.74 -1.10
N ASP A 432 16.97 -15.74 -1.60
CA ASP A 432 16.10 -15.64 -2.77
C ASP A 432 14.84 -14.80 -2.49
N VAL A 433 14.45 -14.60 -1.24
CA VAL A 433 13.24 -13.82 -0.89
C VAL A 433 13.56 -12.52 -0.15
N TRP A 434 14.81 -12.26 0.24
CA TRP A 434 15.16 -11.08 1.04
C TRP A 434 14.97 -9.76 0.28
N ASP A 435 15.48 -9.71 -0.96
CA ASP A 435 15.46 -8.55 -1.85
C ASP A 435 15.02 -8.99 -3.24
N PHE A 436 13.76 -8.69 -3.58
CA PHE A 436 13.17 -9.09 -4.85
C PHE A 436 13.95 -8.57 -6.06
N ALA A 437 14.43 -7.33 -6.04
CA ALA A 437 15.16 -6.75 -7.17
C ALA A 437 16.48 -7.49 -7.45
N LYS A 438 17.16 -7.95 -6.39
CA LYS A 438 18.35 -8.80 -6.53
C LYS A 438 17.99 -10.19 -7.05
N THR A 439 16.92 -10.80 -6.54
CA THR A 439 16.48 -12.13 -6.98
C THR A 439 16.05 -12.12 -8.43
N ASP A 440 15.23 -11.15 -8.85
CA ASP A 440 14.77 -11.01 -10.23
C ASP A 440 15.94 -10.82 -11.20
N ALA A 441 17.02 -10.18 -10.74
CA ALA A 441 18.26 -10.03 -11.51
C ALA A 441 19.19 -11.28 -11.47
N GLY A 442 18.78 -12.38 -10.83
CA GLY A 442 19.60 -13.58 -10.64
C GLY A 442 20.81 -13.37 -9.72
N ARG A 443 20.69 -12.43 -8.77
CA ARG A 443 21.77 -11.91 -7.91
C ARG A 443 21.42 -11.96 -6.43
N ALA A 444 20.56 -12.89 -6.01
CA ALA A 444 20.20 -13.11 -4.61
C ALA A 444 21.42 -13.30 -3.68
N SER A 445 22.51 -13.89 -4.19
CA SER A 445 23.79 -14.03 -3.46
C SER A 445 24.51 -12.72 -3.14
N LEU A 446 24.09 -11.58 -3.74
CA LEU A 446 24.61 -10.25 -3.41
C LEU A 446 23.93 -9.62 -2.20
N ASN A 447 22.93 -10.28 -1.61
CA ASN A 447 22.45 -9.91 -0.29
C ASN A 447 23.63 -9.95 0.71
N ARG A 448 23.63 -9.02 1.66
CA ARG A 448 24.67 -8.91 2.68
C ARG A 448 24.05 -9.15 4.04
N GLY A 449 24.85 -9.62 4.98
CA GLY A 449 24.37 -9.87 6.32
C GLY A 449 25.32 -10.77 7.08
N TYR A 450 24.95 -11.04 8.33
CA TYR A 450 25.68 -11.93 9.18
C TYR A 450 25.59 -13.38 8.66
N GLY A 451 26.71 -14.07 8.55
CA GLY A 451 26.74 -15.46 8.07
C GLY A 451 26.48 -15.65 6.56
N VAL A 452 26.32 -14.56 5.80
CA VAL A 452 26.26 -14.62 4.34
C VAL A 452 27.67 -14.81 3.79
N SER A 453 27.85 -15.83 2.95
CA SER A 453 29.14 -16.09 2.29
C SER A 453 29.35 -15.15 1.10
N GLY A 454 30.59 -14.72 0.87
CA GLY A 454 30.93 -13.87 -0.26
C GLY A 454 32.20 -13.04 -0.02
N ASP A 455 32.37 -12.00 -0.82
CA ASP A 455 33.44 -11.02 -0.64
C ASP A 455 33.30 -10.28 0.69
N ASP A 456 34.43 -9.88 1.28
CA ASP A 456 34.45 -9.12 2.52
C ASP A 456 33.75 -7.75 2.32
N PRO A 457 32.60 -7.50 2.98
CA PRO A 457 31.84 -6.28 2.75
C PRO A 457 32.56 -5.02 3.24
N LEU A 458 33.57 -5.16 4.12
CA LEU A 458 34.38 -4.06 4.61
C LEU A 458 35.50 -3.65 3.64
N ALA A 459 35.76 -4.44 2.59
CA ALA A 459 36.71 -4.09 1.54
C ALA A 459 36.12 -3.18 0.44
N LEU A 460 34.82 -2.89 0.50
CA LEU A 460 34.07 -2.15 -0.51
C LEU A 460 33.78 -0.71 -0.06
N SER A 461 33.43 0.18 -1.00
CA SER A 461 33.06 1.57 -0.67
C SER A 461 31.85 1.64 0.27
N PHE A 462 31.92 2.56 1.24
CA PHE A 462 30.87 2.87 2.20
C PHE A 462 30.04 4.11 1.83
N ASP A 463 30.21 4.70 0.63
CA ASP A 463 29.55 5.97 0.25
C ASP A 463 28.01 5.90 0.32
N LYS A 464 27.45 4.69 0.19
CA LYS A 464 26.01 4.42 0.30
C LYS A 464 25.61 3.79 1.63
N SER A 465 26.55 3.65 2.55
CA SER A 465 26.36 3.04 3.87
C SER A 465 26.25 4.13 4.93
N GLY A 466 25.03 4.36 5.42
CA GLY A 466 24.77 5.28 6.54
C GLY A 466 24.80 4.58 7.91
N PHE A 467 24.97 3.27 7.94
CA PHE A 467 24.87 2.46 9.16
C PHE A 467 25.84 1.27 9.12
N PHE A 468 26.36 0.86 10.28
CA PHE A 468 27.20 -0.33 10.44
C PHE A 468 26.58 -1.26 11.47
N ARG A 469 26.13 -2.44 11.02
CA ARG A 469 25.54 -3.45 11.90
C ARG A 469 26.66 -4.27 12.54
N ILE A 470 26.80 -4.22 13.86
CA ILE A 470 27.82 -4.94 14.62
C ILE A 470 27.17 -6.10 15.36
N GLU A 471 27.52 -7.34 15.02
CA GLU A 471 26.85 -8.55 15.50
C GLU A 471 27.85 -9.65 15.85
N GLY A 472 27.40 -10.69 16.56
CA GLY A 472 28.24 -11.82 16.99
C GLY A 472 29.13 -11.53 18.20
N HIS A 473 28.97 -10.37 18.84
CA HIS A 473 29.74 -9.94 20.02
C HIS A 473 29.13 -10.38 21.36
N LEU A 474 27.85 -10.75 21.39
CA LEU A 474 27.15 -11.12 22.63
C LEU A 474 27.71 -12.41 23.23
N GLY A 475 27.73 -12.49 24.57
CA GLY A 475 28.20 -13.65 25.32
C GLY A 475 29.72 -13.76 25.46
N HIS A 476 30.50 -12.86 24.83
CA HIS A 476 31.96 -12.79 24.95
C HIS A 476 32.41 -11.85 26.06
N GLU A 477 33.64 -12.05 26.54
CA GLU A 477 34.29 -11.16 27.52
C GLU A 477 34.46 -9.75 26.92
N TRP A 478 33.95 -8.72 27.61
CA TRP A 478 33.89 -7.35 27.09
C TRP A 478 35.25 -6.79 26.68
N SER A 479 36.32 -7.13 27.41
CA SER A 479 37.70 -6.68 27.15
C SER A 479 38.20 -7.19 25.79
N LYS A 480 38.07 -8.50 25.55
CA LYS A 480 38.43 -9.15 24.28
C LYS A 480 37.56 -8.69 23.12
N THR A 481 36.27 -8.47 23.38
CA THR A 481 35.34 -7.91 22.38
C THR A 481 35.76 -6.50 21.97
N LEU A 482 36.10 -5.64 22.94
CA LEU A 482 36.57 -4.29 22.67
C LEU A 482 37.87 -4.30 21.86
N ASP A 483 38.83 -5.14 22.24
CA ASP A 483 40.10 -5.28 21.52
C ASP A 483 39.88 -5.74 20.07
N ALA A 484 39.01 -6.74 19.86
CA ALA A 484 38.65 -7.23 18.54
C ALA A 484 37.97 -6.16 17.67
N LEU A 485 37.09 -5.34 18.25
CA LEU A 485 36.41 -4.25 17.55
C LEU A 485 37.38 -3.11 17.21
N LYS A 486 38.19 -2.66 18.17
CA LYS A 486 39.21 -1.63 17.94
C LYS A 486 40.18 -2.03 16.85
N LYS A 487 40.59 -3.30 16.84
CA LYS A 487 41.40 -3.88 15.77
C LYS A 487 40.71 -3.80 14.42
N LYS A 488 39.45 -4.26 14.29
CA LYS A 488 38.68 -4.14 13.03
C LYS A 488 38.49 -2.67 12.60
N ILE A 489 38.20 -1.77 13.53
CA ILE A 489 38.06 -0.34 13.24
C ILE A 489 39.36 0.23 12.67
N ALA A 490 40.50 -0.10 13.27
CA ALA A 490 41.81 0.33 12.79
C ALA A 490 42.19 -0.29 11.44
N ASP A 491 42.00 -1.61 11.29
CA ASP A 491 42.36 -2.37 10.10
C ASP A 491 41.56 -1.93 8.86
N TYR A 492 40.26 -1.65 9.03
CA TYR A 492 39.37 -1.24 7.93
C TYR A 492 39.09 0.28 7.88
N ARG A 493 39.69 1.07 8.79
CA ARG A 493 39.48 2.52 8.91
C ARG A 493 38.00 2.90 9.02
N LEU A 494 37.28 2.21 9.89
CA LEU A 494 35.83 2.41 10.03
C LEU A 494 35.54 3.78 10.67
N PRO A 495 34.52 4.52 10.19
CA PRO A 495 34.28 5.91 10.58
C PRO A 495 33.45 6.01 11.88
N PHE A 496 33.76 5.19 12.89
CA PHE A 496 33.08 5.23 14.18
C PHE A 496 33.98 4.73 15.30
N ASP A 497 33.66 5.15 16.53
CA ASP A 497 34.30 4.69 17.77
C ASP A 497 33.39 3.76 18.56
N VAL A 498 33.99 2.96 19.45
CA VAL A 498 33.28 2.05 20.36
C VAL A 498 33.61 2.40 21.80
N LEU A 499 32.57 2.54 22.61
CA LEU A 499 32.64 2.82 24.04
C LEU A 499 32.04 1.66 24.83
N VAL A 500 32.65 1.36 25.98
CA VAL A 500 32.11 0.39 26.94
C VAL A 500 31.36 1.17 28.01
N VAL A 501 30.10 0.80 28.20
CA VAL A 501 29.23 1.40 29.20
C VAL A 501 28.93 0.36 30.26
N LYS A 502 29.28 0.65 31.51
CA LYS A 502 28.98 -0.19 32.67
C LYS A 502 27.58 0.12 33.16
N THR A 503 26.85 -0.92 33.54
CA THR A 503 25.51 -0.80 34.12
C THR A 503 25.54 -0.68 35.65
N GLU A 504 26.68 -0.84 36.29
CA GLU A 504 26.81 -0.74 37.75
C GLU A 504 26.68 0.72 38.24
N THR A 505 26.42 0.95 39.52
CA THR A 505 26.53 2.31 40.09
C THR A 505 28.01 2.75 40.11
N PRO A 506 28.34 3.97 39.66
CA PRO A 506 29.70 4.48 39.77
C PRO A 506 30.15 4.54 41.24
N PRO A 507 31.40 4.13 41.56
CA PRO A 507 31.98 4.33 42.88
C PRO A 507 31.96 5.81 43.31
N ASP A 508 31.81 6.07 44.61
CA ASP A 508 31.79 7.44 45.13
C ASP A 508 33.09 8.21 44.81
N ASP A 509 34.22 7.50 44.76
CA ASP A 509 35.55 8.02 44.47
C ASP A 509 35.89 8.10 42.96
N ALA A 510 34.98 7.68 42.08
CA ALA A 510 35.18 7.76 40.64
C ALA A 510 35.27 9.23 40.17
N THR A 511 36.30 9.53 39.39
CA THR A 511 36.48 10.84 38.74
C THR A 511 35.35 11.12 37.75
N GLU A 512 35.17 12.39 37.39
CA GLU A 512 34.15 12.81 36.41
C GLU A 512 34.33 12.12 35.04
N GLU A 513 35.58 11.89 34.63
CA GLU A 513 35.91 11.17 33.39
C GLU A 513 35.59 9.66 33.49
N GLU A 514 35.86 9.03 34.64
CA GLU A 514 35.50 7.62 34.88
C GLU A 514 33.98 7.42 34.96
N ARG A 515 33.25 8.40 35.50
CA ARG A 515 31.79 8.41 35.61
C ARG A 515 31.11 8.35 34.23
N LEU A 516 31.71 8.94 33.19
CA LEU A 516 31.18 8.84 31.81
C LEU A 516 31.16 7.42 31.25
N GLY A 517 31.91 6.49 31.85
CA GLY A 517 31.88 5.07 31.51
C GLY A 517 30.69 4.31 32.09
N TYR A 518 29.80 4.97 32.84
CA TYR A 518 28.62 4.37 33.49
C TYR A 518 27.32 4.84 32.82
N LEU A 519 26.37 3.92 32.66
CA LEU A 519 25.15 4.13 31.86
C LEU A 519 24.34 5.36 32.29
N GLN A 520 24.12 5.51 33.60
CA GLN A 520 23.33 6.61 34.14
C GLN A 520 23.91 7.98 33.77
N GLU A 521 25.21 8.17 33.99
CA GLU A 521 25.91 9.43 33.71
C GLU A 521 26.06 9.65 32.20
N PHE A 522 26.25 8.57 31.43
CA PHE A 522 26.30 8.64 29.98
C PHE A 522 24.97 9.13 29.38
N VAL A 523 23.84 8.56 29.80
CA VAL A 523 22.50 8.97 29.34
C VAL A 523 22.20 10.41 29.72
N LYS A 524 22.51 10.79 30.97
CA LYS A 524 22.35 12.16 31.46
C LYS A 524 23.16 13.16 30.62
N ASN A 525 24.42 12.86 30.32
CA ASN A 525 25.27 13.74 29.53
C ASN A 525 24.76 13.90 28.09
N ILE A 526 24.23 12.84 27.46
CA ILE A 526 23.59 12.95 26.13
C ILE A 526 22.38 13.91 26.19
N GLN A 527 21.53 13.76 27.20
CA GLN A 527 20.35 14.61 27.37
C GLN A 527 20.74 16.08 27.58
N GLU A 528 21.75 16.34 28.42
CA GLU A 528 22.30 17.68 28.67
C GLU A 528 22.97 18.27 27.41
N SER A 529 23.71 17.45 26.64
CA SER A 529 24.36 17.87 25.40
C SER A 529 23.36 18.26 24.31
N CYS A 530 22.28 17.47 24.12
CA CYS A 530 21.23 17.84 23.16
C CYS A 530 20.45 19.08 23.62
N THR A 531 20.22 19.28 24.92
CA THR A 531 19.57 20.50 25.42
C THR A 531 20.45 21.74 25.25
N ALA A 532 21.77 21.63 25.40
CA ALA A 532 22.70 22.72 25.17
C ALA A 532 22.77 23.16 23.68
N GLN A 533 22.65 22.24 22.72
CA GLN A 533 22.64 22.55 21.29
C GLN A 533 21.36 23.24 20.81
N ALA A 534 20.22 23.03 21.47
CA ALA A 534 18.94 23.65 21.11
C ALA A 534 18.89 25.18 21.35
N PHE A 535 19.87 25.77 22.06
CA PHE A 535 19.87 27.19 22.46
C PHE A 535 20.89 28.10 21.75
N SER A 536 21.53 27.68 20.65
CA SER A 536 22.49 28.53 19.92
C SER A 536 22.03 28.86 18.49
N PRO A 537 21.56 30.08 18.20
CA PRO A 537 21.32 30.52 16.82
C PRO A 537 22.64 31.08 16.24
N ALA A 538 23.13 30.43 15.18
CA ALA A 538 24.22 30.85 14.29
C ALA A 538 25.64 30.34 14.63
N VAL A 539 26.07 29.27 13.93
CA VAL A 539 27.46 29.04 13.49
C VAL A 539 27.45 28.32 12.11
N PRO A 540 28.38 28.61 11.15
CA PRO A 540 28.28 28.18 9.75
C PRO A 540 28.59 26.69 9.49
N SER A 541 28.05 26.22 8.37
CA SER A 541 27.96 24.87 7.80
C SER A 541 29.28 24.12 7.50
N SER A 542 30.19 23.98 8.48
CA SER A 542 31.40 23.14 8.31
C SER A 542 31.66 22.14 9.45
N TRP A 543 30.68 21.91 10.32
CA TRP A 543 30.78 21.01 11.49
C TRP A 543 29.64 19.97 11.56
N PHE A 544 29.12 19.52 10.42
CA PHE A 544 28.19 18.40 10.39
C PHE A 544 28.95 17.07 10.40
N ALA A 545 29.35 16.62 11.59
CA ALA A 545 29.65 15.23 11.85
C ALA A 545 28.45 14.63 12.60
N THR A 546 27.61 13.91 11.86
CA THR A 546 26.49 13.14 12.37
C THR A 546 26.97 12.23 13.50
N ALA A 547 26.57 12.51 14.73
CA ALA A 547 26.93 11.70 15.89
C ALA A 547 26.15 10.37 15.88
N HIS A 548 26.60 9.40 15.08
CA HIS A 548 26.21 8.00 15.26
C HIS A 548 27.07 7.39 16.37
N ARG A 549 26.63 7.54 17.62
CA ARG A 549 27.19 6.80 18.77
C ARG A 549 26.38 5.52 18.96
N ALA A 550 26.97 4.38 18.61
CA ALA A 550 26.37 3.07 18.86
C ALA A 550 26.57 2.69 20.33
N LEU A 551 25.48 2.50 21.07
CA LEU A 551 25.48 1.91 22.41
C LEU A 551 25.72 0.40 22.30
N PHE A 552 26.49 -0.19 23.23
CA PHE A 552 26.59 -1.64 23.39
C PHE A 552 25.37 -2.19 24.16
N LEU A 553 24.25 -2.04 23.48
CA LEU A 553 22.91 -2.61 23.64
C LEU A 553 22.27 -2.21 22.32
N GLN A 554 21.72 -3.13 21.53
CA GLN A 554 21.18 -2.83 20.20
C GLN A 554 19.89 -1.96 20.26
N ALA A 555 19.64 -1.27 21.37
CA ALA A 555 18.80 -0.09 21.45
C ALA A 555 19.59 1.11 20.89
N THR A 556 19.34 1.43 19.62
CA THR A 556 19.58 2.80 19.13
C THR A 556 18.73 3.74 19.98
N LEU A 557 19.31 4.32 21.03
CA LEU A 557 18.87 5.60 21.57
C LEU A 557 19.19 6.64 20.49
N SER A 558 18.36 6.67 19.44
CA SER A 558 18.40 7.69 18.40
C SER A 558 17.83 8.97 19.02
N THR A 559 18.62 9.67 19.81
CA THR A 559 18.44 11.10 19.98
C THR A 559 19.04 11.77 18.74
N ARG A 560 18.21 11.98 17.70
CA ARG A 560 18.48 13.11 16.81
C ARG A 560 18.32 14.35 17.68
N CYS A 561 19.42 14.97 18.10
CA CYS A 561 19.44 16.41 18.03
C CYS A 561 19.49 16.77 16.52
#